data_AF-A0A914JYX2-F1
#
_entry.id   AF-A0A914JYX2-F1
#
_cell.length_a   1.000
_cell.length_b   1.000
_cell.length_c   1.000
_cell.angle_alpha   90.00
_cell.angle_beta   90.00
_cell.angle_gamma   90.00
#
_symmetry.space_group_name_H-M   'P 1'
#
loop_
_entity.id
_entity.type
_entity.pdbx_description
1 polymer ?
#
loop_
_entity_poly.entity_id
_entity_poly.type
_entity_poly.pdbx_seq_one_letter_code
_entity_poly.pdbx_strand_id
1 'polypeptide(L)'
;MATKNATLPNSAVNGSDKTDGNATAILEKKAGINGSGVVEIKGLTSEDDKKTEAVPKIAPQQPAPNVDEMIDPACDPRHPQNIQFSDISSAAFNIRDGIIQTPCNRSPQLSSLLGMDLYLKKEFMQVTGSFKERGARFALLKLTEKQRKAGAIAASAGNHALALAYHGQQLGIPITVIMPVFAPLMKVSSCRNYGAHVIQMGQNIQQCKEYGFKYSREHGMTYINGFDHPDVVAGQGTIGLEILDQVSKVDAVIVPVGGGGLVAGVAKAVKTLRPDVLVIGVEAETCPSFINAMEKKNLPLDPESSLAD
;
A
#
# COMPACT_ATOMS: atom_id res chain seq x y z
N MET A 1 -25.60 -26.50 -50.11
CA MET A 1 -25.00 -27.35 -51.18
C MET A 1 -23.49 -27.05 -51.24
N ALA A 2 -22.66 -28.09 -51.41
CA ALA A 2 -21.22 -28.15 -51.76
C ALA A 2 -20.27 -26.98 -51.37
N THR A 3 -19.20 -27.11 -50.56
CA THR A 3 -18.05 -28.07 -50.45
C THR A 3 -16.97 -28.02 -51.55
N LYS A 4 -15.73 -27.66 -51.15
CA LYS A 4 -14.38 -28.24 -51.45
C LYS A 4 -13.31 -27.12 -51.28
N ASN A 5 -12.29 -27.22 -50.41
CA ASN A 5 -11.06 -28.05 -50.47
C ASN A 5 -10.31 -27.89 -51.82
N ALA A 6 -9.00 -27.60 -51.91
CA ALA A 6 -7.91 -28.25 -51.16
C ALA A 6 -6.50 -27.60 -51.33
N THR A 7 -5.58 -27.98 -50.41
CA THR A 7 -4.13 -28.30 -50.56
C THR A 7 -3.02 -27.26 -50.86
N LEU A 8 -1.97 -27.36 -50.02
CA LEU A 8 -0.56 -26.97 -50.23
C LEU A 8 0.20 -27.99 -51.13
N PRO A 9 1.41 -27.67 -51.64
CA PRO A 9 2.66 -28.15 -51.00
C PRO A 9 3.75 -27.03 -50.92
N ASN A 10 4.79 -27.01 -50.07
CA ASN A 10 5.56 -27.96 -49.24
C ASN A 10 6.95 -28.39 -49.83
N SER A 11 8.03 -27.78 -49.34
CA SER A 11 9.42 -28.31 -49.21
C SER A 11 10.33 -27.22 -48.59
N ALA A 12 10.88 -27.28 -47.38
CA ALA A 12 11.76 -28.27 -46.71
C ALA A 12 13.27 -27.95 -46.83
N VAL A 13 14.05 -28.53 -45.88
CA VAL A 13 15.53 -28.58 -45.76
C VAL A 13 16.17 -27.33 -45.10
N ASN A 14 16.91 -27.42 -43.98
CA ASN A 14 17.20 -28.55 -43.08
C ASN A 14 17.29 -28.14 -41.59
N GLY A 15 17.44 -29.10 -40.66
CA GLY A 15 17.66 -28.84 -39.22
C GLY A 15 17.93 -30.10 -38.39
N SER A 16 19.16 -30.61 -38.41
CA SER A 16 19.65 -31.70 -37.57
C SER A 16 20.89 -31.24 -36.80
N ASP A 17 20.87 -31.29 -35.45
CA ASP A 17 21.46 -32.43 -34.75
C ASP A 17 21.12 -32.44 -33.24
N LYS A 18 21.31 -33.60 -32.61
CA LYS A 18 21.31 -33.77 -31.13
C LYS A 18 22.65 -34.36 -30.71
N THR A 19 23.36 -33.72 -29.77
CA THR A 19 24.28 -34.43 -28.86
C THR A 19 24.41 -33.73 -27.52
N ASP A 20 24.55 -34.58 -26.51
CA ASP A 20 24.71 -34.32 -25.08
C ASP A 20 25.93 -33.45 -24.67
N GLY A 21 26.01 -33.14 -23.38
CA GLY A 21 27.30 -33.28 -22.68
C GLY A 21 28.01 -32.02 -22.19
N ASN A 22 27.64 -31.58 -20.98
CA ASN A 22 28.55 -31.32 -19.85
C ASN A 22 30.06 -31.12 -20.17
N ALA A 23 30.57 -29.88 -20.16
CA ALA A 23 31.99 -29.60 -19.88
C ALA A 23 32.26 -28.16 -19.40
N THR A 24 32.73 -28.06 -18.16
CA THR A 24 33.52 -26.94 -17.60
C THR A 24 34.88 -26.82 -18.30
N ALA A 25 35.52 -25.63 -18.21
CA ALA A 25 36.84 -25.27 -18.76
C ALA A 25 36.82 -24.94 -20.29
N ILE A 26 37.69 -24.09 -20.84
CA ILE A 26 39.05 -23.72 -20.45
C ILE A 26 39.32 -22.21 -20.66
N LEU A 27 39.84 -21.53 -19.62
CA LEU A 27 40.94 -20.57 -19.75
C LEU A 27 41.79 -20.69 -18.48
N GLU A 28 42.81 -21.54 -18.56
CA GLU A 28 43.65 -21.92 -17.42
C GLU A 28 44.88 -21.01 -17.20
N LYS A 29 45.36 -21.00 -15.94
CA LYS A 29 46.76 -20.82 -15.52
C LYS A 29 47.43 -19.46 -15.76
N LYS A 30 47.53 -18.66 -14.69
CA LYS A 30 48.74 -18.65 -13.82
C LYS A 30 48.61 -17.64 -12.64
N ALA A 31 48.42 -18.16 -11.43
CA ALA A 31 49.04 -17.70 -10.16
C ALA A 31 48.42 -18.53 -9.01
N GLY A 32 49.23 -18.95 -8.04
CA GLY A 32 48.80 -19.89 -7.01
C GLY A 32 47.93 -19.26 -5.91
N ILE A 33 46.93 -20.01 -5.45
CA ILE A 33 46.27 -19.74 -4.16
C ILE A 33 47.17 -20.28 -3.06
N ASN A 34 47.48 -19.44 -2.07
CA ASN A 34 47.82 -19.84 -0.71
C ASN A 34 47.23 -18.80 0.26
N GLY A 35 46.99 -19.20 1.52
CA GLY A 35 46.13 -18.48 2.45
C GLY A 35 46.60 -17.06 2.84
N SER A 36 45.66 -16.31 3.45
CA SER A 36 45.80 -14.90 3.90
C SER A 36 46.06 -13.89 2.77
N GLY A 37 45.05 -13.65 1.94
CA GLY A 37 45.08 -12.67 0.84
C GLY A 37 44.45 -11.32 1.19
N VAL A 38 45.13 -10.49 1.98
CA VAL A 38 44.86 -9.04 2.01
C VAL A 38 45.42 -8.42 0.74
N VAL A 39 44.60 -7.71 -0.04
CA VAL A 39 45.05 -6.97 -1.22
C VAL A 39 45.27 -5.51 -0.83
N GLU A 40 46.52 -5.13 -0.54
CA GLU A 40 46.91 -3.72 -0.48
C GLU A 40 46.84 -3.11 -1.90
N ILE A 41 45.86 -2.23 -2.15
CA ILE A 41 45.88 -1.34 -3.31
C ILE A 41 46.61 -0.07 -2.90
N LYS A 42 47.91 0.03 -3.22
CA LYS A 42 48.71 1.24 -3.00
C LYS A 42 48.59 2.19 -4.18
N GLY A 43 48.14 3.41 -3.89
CA GLY A 43 48.51 4.62 -4.64
C GLY A 43 47.68 4.97 -5.86
N LEU A 44 46.65 5.79 -5.66
CA LEU A 44 46.29 6.87 -6.56
C LEU A 44 45.84 8.06 -5.71
N THR A 45 46.77 8.97 -5.43
CA THR A 45 46.50 10.22 -4.72
C THR A 45 46.03 11.27 -5.72
N SER A 46 44.79 11.72 -5.58
CA SER A 46 44.31 12.99 -6.15
C SER A 46 43.81 13.86 -5.01
N GLU A 47 44.47 15.00 -4.81
CA GLU A 47 44.07 16.02 -3.83
C GLU A 47 42.81 16.75 -4.35
N ASP A 48 41.62 16.46 -3.79
CA ASP A 48 40.48 17.42 -3.87
C ASP A 48 39.30 17.15 -2.91
N ASP A 49 39.28 16.06 -2.12
CA ASP A 49 38.18 15.80 -1.16
C ASP A 49 38.48 16.30 0.27
N LYS A 50 38.25 17.60 0.50
CA LYS A 50 38.11 18.20 1.84
C LYS A 50 36.88 19.10 1.97
N LYS A 51 35.69 18.52 1.79
CA LYS A 51 34.44 19.03 2.36
C LYS A 51 33.61 17.90 2.98
N THR A 52 34.02 17.47 4.17
CA THR A 52 33.12 16.75 5.09
C THR A 52 32.02 17.69 5.56
N GLU A 53 30.83 17.61 4.95
CA GLU A 53 29.65 18.23 5.52
C GLU A 53 29.38 17.63 6.90
N ALA A 54 29.29 18.49 7.91
CA ALA A 54 29.07 18.06 9.28
C ALA A 54 27.64 17.51 9.41
N VAL A 55 27.51 16.27 9.90
CA VAL A 55 26.23 15.70 10.32
C VAL A 55 25.59 16.69 11.32
N PRO A 56 24.37 17.20 11.07
CA PRO A 56 23.76 18.18 11.96
C PRO A 56 23.56 17.57 13.34
N LYS A 57 24.06 18.26 14.38
CA LYS A 57 23.91 17.82 15.76
C LYS A 57 22.43 17.68 16.10
N ILE A 58 22.04 16.50 16.58
CA ILE A 58 20.70 16.25 17.11
C ILE A 58 20.45 17.26 18.23
N ALA A 59 19.45 18.12 18.06
CA ALA A 59 19.05 19.09 19.07
C ALA A 59 18.61 18.36 20.35
N PRO A 60 18.79 18.95 21.55
CA PRO A 60 18.35 18.33 22.79
C PRO A 60 16.85 17.97 22.70
N GLN A 61 16.51 16.76 23.12
CA GLN A 61 15.14 16.26 23.09
C GLN A 61 14.25 17.23 23.87
N GLN A 62 13.29 17.83 23.18
CA GLN A 62 12.22 18.58 23.84
C GLN A 62 11.45 17.64 24.78
N PRO A 63 10.89 18.14 25.89
CA PRO A 63 10.04 17.35 26.77
C PRO A 63 8.92 16.68 25.96
N ALA A 64 8.52 15.48 26.37
CA ALA A 64 7.45 14.74 25.71
C ALA A 64 6.21 15.65 25.57
N PRO A 65 5.64 15.80 24.36
CA PRO A 65 4.48 16.65 24.15
C PRO A 65 3.30 16.19 25.01
N ASN A 66 2.44 17.14 25.37
CA ASN A 66 1.25 16.85 26.17
C ASN A 66 0.35 15.84 25.44
N VAL A 67 -0.26 14.89 26.17
CA VAL A 67 -1.03 13.80 25.55
C VAL A 67 -2.26 14.30 24.79
N ASP A 68 -2.92 15.37 25.27
CA ASP A 68 -4.05 16.01 24.56
C ASP A 68 -3.62 16.69 23.24
N GLU A 69 -2.35 17.04 23.09
CA GLU A 69 -1.84 17.70 21.88
C GLU A 69 -1.60 16.72 20.71
N MET A 70 -1.51 15.42 20.98
CA MET A 70 -1.19 14.41 19.96
C MET A 70 -2.41 13.75 19.32
N ILE A 71 -3.61 14.25 19.61
CA ILE A 71 -4.87 13.63 19.22
C ILE A 71 -5.24 14.04 17.79
N ASP A 72 -5.46 13.03 16.95
CA ASP A 72 -5.99 13.18 15.60
C ASP A 72 -7.48 13.55 15.67
N PRO A 73 -7.93 14.72 15.17
CA PRO A 73 -9.34 15.10 15.21
C PRO A 73 -10.27 14.14 14.44
N ALA A 74 -9.74 13.37 13.49
CA ALA A 74 -10.48 12.34 12.76
C ALA A 74 -10.51 10.98 13.49
N CYS A 75 -9.70 10.81 14.53
CA CYS A 75 -9.42 9.57 15.26
C CYS A 75 -9.33 9.86 16.78
N ASP A 76 -10.24 10.67 17.31
CA ASP A 76 -10.42 10.89 18.76
C ASP A 76 -11.44 9.86 19.31
N PRO A 77 -11.01 8.88 20.15
CA PRO A 77 -11.91 7.88 20.71
C PRO A 77 -12.98 8.46 21.65
N ARG A 78 -12.83 9.71 22.11
CA ARG A 78 -13.82 10.45 22.91
C ARG A 78 -14.94 11.03 22.03
N HIS A 79 -14.68 11.20 20.73
CA HIS A 79 -15.58 11.81 19.75
C HIS A 79 -15.68 10.94 18.46
N PRO A 80 -16.11 9.68 18.57
CA PRO A 80 -16.11 8.75 17.44
C PRO A 80 -17.04 9.21 16.32
N GLN A 81 -16.54 9.17 15.08
CA GLN A 81 -17.26 9.64 13.90
C GLN A 81 -17.88 8.46 13.13
N ASN A 82 -19.21 8.48 12.99
CA ASN A 82 -19.96 7.43 12.29
C ASN A 82 -20.09 7.73 10.80
N ILE A 83 -19.49 6.89 9.94
CA ILE A 83 -19.71 6.98 8.49
C ILE A 83 -21.13 6.59 8.08
N GLN A 84 -21.69 7.35 7.14
CA GLN A 84 -22.99 7.09 6.52
C GLN A 84 -22.85 6.50 5.12
N PHE A 85 -23.92 5.85 4.67
CA PHE A 85 -23.96 5.31 3.31
C PHE A 85 -23.87 6.43 2.25
N SER A 86 -24.43 7.61 2.56
CA SER A 86 -24.30 8.83 1.75
C SER A 86 -22.85 9.22 1.49
N ASP A 87 -21.96 9.02 2.47
CA ASP A 87 -20.54 9.37 2.35
C ASP A 87 -19.85 8.43 1.37
N ILE A 88 -20.20 7.14 1.38
CA ILE A 88 -19.70 6.14 0.44
C ILE A 88 -20.23 6.40 -0.98
N SER A 89 -21.53 6.71 -1.14
CA SER A 89 -22.09 7.06 -2.45
C SER A 89 -21.49 8.35 -3.00
N SER A 90 -21.22 9.33 -2.13
CA SER A 90 -20.52 10.56 -2.48
C SER A 90 -19.06 10.27 -2.88
N ALA A 91 -18.37 9.40 -2.14
CA ALA A 91 -17.01 8.97 -2.48
C ALA A 91 -16.97 8.32 -3.87
N ALA A 92 -17.86 7.35 -4.15
CA ALA A 92 -17.93 6.68 -5.44
C ALA A 92 -18.16 7.66 -6.59
N PHE A 93 -19.06 8.64 -6.42
CA PHE A 93 -19.26 9.70 -7.40
C PHE A 93 -18.00 10.55 -7.60
N ASN A 94 -17.37 11.04 -6.53
CA ASN A 94 -16.26 11.99 -6.60
C ASN A 94 -14.94 11.37 -7.09
N ILE A 95 -14.68 10.08 -6.83
CA ILE A 95 -13.41 9.45 -7.19
C ILE A 95 -13.38 8.83 -8.59
N ARG A 96 -14.55 8.60 -9.23
CA ARG A 96 -14.71 7.84 -10.49
C ARG A 96 -13.75 8.24 -11.61
N ASP A 97 -13.44 9.54 -11.74
CA ASP A 97 -12.64 10.10 -12.84
C ASP A 97 -11.12 9.94 -12.61
N GLY A 98 -10.70 9.28 -11.54
CA GLY A 98 -9.30 8.95 -11.28
C GLY A 98 -9.08 7.80 -10.30
N ILE A 99 -9.99 6.82 -10.33
CA ILE A 99 -9.87 5.49 -9.70
C ILE A 99 -10.32 4.47 -10.75
N ILE A 100 -9.58 3.38 -10.90
CA ILE A 100 -9.96 2.31 -11.82
C ILE A 100 -11.11 1.51 -11.18
N GLN A 101 -12.23 1.34 -11.89
CA GLN A 101 -13.24 0.35 -11.50
C GLN A 101 -12.66 -1.05 -11.74
N THR A 102 -12.10 -1.67 -10.71
CA THR A 102 -11.34 -2.92 -10.88
C THR A 102 -12.25 -4.10 -11.22
N PRO A 103 -11.75 -5.12 -11.94
CA PRO A 103 -12.55 -6.32 -12.24
C PRO A 103 -12.93 -7.11 -10.97
N CYS A 104 -14.15 -7.65 -10.92
CA CYS A 104 -14.60 -8.62 -9.93
C CYS A 104 -15.01 -9.93 -10.61
N ASN A 105 -14.05 -10.59 -11.26
CA ASN A 105 -14.34 -11.73 -12.13
C ASN A 105 -14.40 -13.04 -11.35
N ARG A 106 -15.31 -13.95 -11.74
CA ARG A 106 -15.32 -15.34 -11.27
C ARG A 106 -13.99 -16.02 -11.61
N SER A 107 -13.47 -16.84 -10.69
CA SER A 107 -12.29 -17.69 -10.88
C SER A 107 -12.74 -19.13 -11.16
N PRO A 108 -12.74 -19.62 -12.42
CA PRO A 108 -13.27 -20.94 -12.75
C PRO A 108 -12.57 -22.08 -12.00
N GLN A 109 -11.24 -22.01 -11.88
CA GLN A 109 -10.42 -23.02 -11.23
C GLN A 109 -10.70 -23.11 -9.72
N LEU A 110 -10.66 -21.97 -9.02
CA LEU A 110 -10.95 -21.94 -7.58
C LEU A 110 -12.41 -22.31 -7.29
N SER A 111 -13.34 -21.89 -8.16
CA SER A 111 -14.75 -22.25 -8.00
C SER A 111 -14.99 -23.75 -8.15
N SER A 112 -14.32 -24.38 -9.13
CA SER A 112 -14.38 -25.84 -9.32
C SER A 112 -13.69 -26.62 -8.20
N LEU A 113 -12.62 -26.06 -7.61
CA LEU A 113 -11.88 -26.68 -6.51
C LEU A 113 -12.68 -26.67 -5.19
N LEU A 114 -13.40 -25.58 -4.92
CA LEU A 114 -14.10 -25.35 -3.65
C LEU A 114 -15.61 -25.68 -3.70
N GLY A 115 -16.15 -26.00 -4.88
CA GLY A 115 -17.58 -26.30 -5.05
C GLY A 115 -18.51 -25.09 -4.84
N MET A 116 -18.00 -23.87 -4.99
CA MET A 116 -18.71 -22.60 -4.77
C MET A 116 -18.30 -21.56 -5.79
N ASP A 117 -19.14 -20.57 -6.10
CA ASP A 117 -18.78 -19.51 -7.05
C ASP A 117 -17.86 -18.46 -6.42
N LEU A 118 -16.56 -18.53 -6.69
CA LEU A 118 -15.56 -17.60 -6.16
C LEU A 118 -15.30 -16.44 -7.13
N TYR A 119 -15.50 -15.20 -6.67
CA TYR A 119 -15.21 -13.97 -7.39
C TYR A 119 -14.02 -13.24 -6.76
N LEU A 120 -13.14 -12.66 -7.57
CA LEU A 120 -11.94 -11.96 -7.11
C LEU A 120 -12.01 -10.48 -7.48
N LYS A 121 -12.18 -9.61 -6.48
CA LYS A 121 -12.12 -8.15 -6.63
C LYS A 121 -10.66 -7.68 -6.69
N LYS A 122 -10.17 -7.33 -7.88
CA LYS A 122 -8.74 -7.18 -8.17
C LYS A 122 -8.20 -5.78 -7.85
N GLU A 123 -8.27 -5.37 -6.59
CA GLU A 123 -7.76 -4.05 -6.14
C GLU A 123 -6.23 -3.89 -6.29
N PHE A 124 -5.48 -4.98 -6.50
CA PHE A 124 -4.07 -4.92 -6.89
C PHE A 124 -3.85 -4.38 -8.31
N MET A 125 -4.91 -4.18 -9.11
CA MET A 125 -4.85 -3.57 -10.44
C MET A 125 -5.01 -2.03 -10.40
N GLN A 126 -5.10 -1.40 -9.23
CA GLN A 126 -4.90 0.04 -9.10
C GLN A 126 -3.44 0.42 -9.42
N VAL A 127 -3.19 1.69 -9.74
CA VAL A 127 -1.89 2.15 -10.29
C VAL A 127 -0.73 1.99 -9.30
N THR A 128 -1.00 2.18 -8.02
CA THR A 128 -0.09 1.96 -6.88
C THR A 128 -0.15 0.52 -6.33
N GLY A 129 -0.93 -0.36 -6.96
CA GLY A 129 -1.03 -1.78 -6.62
C GLY A 129 -1.93 -2.11 -5.43
N SER A 130 -2.81 -1.19 -4.99
CA SER A 130 -3.72 -1.48 -3.87
C SER A 130 -4.99 -0.63 -3.82
N PHE A 131 -5.95 -1.07 -3.01
CA PHE A 131 -7.20 -0.34 -2.72
C PHE A 131 -7.01 1.05 -2.08
N LYS A 132 -5.83 1.35 -1.49
CA LYS A 132 -5.63 2.56 -0.68
C LYS A 132 -5.89 3.86 -1.46
N GLU A 133 -5.74 3.83 -2.77
CA GLU A 133 -6.07 4.92 -3.70
C GLU A 133 -7.46 5.51 -3.47
N ARG A 134 -8.48 4.68 -3.23
CA ARG A 134 -9.87 5.15 -3.12
C ARG A 134 -10.06 6.11 -1.94
N GLY A 135 -9.66 5.67 -0.75
CA GLY A 135 -9.69 6.49 0.46
C GLY A 135 -8.71 7.67 0.40
N ALA A 136 -7.50 7.48 -0.13
CA ALA A 136 -6.52 8.55 -0.28
C ALA A 136 -7.04 9.67 -1.21
N ARG A 137 -7.56 9.31 -2.38
CA ARG A 137 -8.14 10.26 -3.35
C ARG A 137 -9.34 10.99 -2.76
N PHE A 138 -10.28 10.28 -2.11
CA PHE A 138 -11.46 10.94 -1.55
C PHE A 138 -11.09 11.91 -0.43
N ALA A 139 -10.22 11.52 0.50
CA ALA A 139 -9.74 12.42 1.55
C ALA A 139 -9.04 13.67 0.98
N LEU A 140 -8.22 13.52 -0.07
CA LEU A 140 -7.57 14.65 -0.76
C LEU A 140 -8.57 15.58 -1.49
N LEU A 141 -9.63 15.02 -2.10
CA LEU A 141 -10.71 15.80 -2.73
C LEU A 141 -11.58 16.55 -1.71
N LYS A 142 -11.61 16.08 -0.45
CA LYS A 142 -12.38 16.66 0.65
C LYS A 142 -11.66 17.81 1.37
N LEU A 143 -10.37 18.02 1.10
CA LEU A 143 -9.59 19.12 1.66
C LEU A 143 -10.10 20.49 1.15
N THR A 144 -10.27 21.44 2.07
CA THR A 144 -10.53 22.85 1.73
C THR A 144 -9.34 23.46 0.96
N GLU A 145 -9.56 24.55 0.23
CA GLU A 145 -8.49 25.24 -0.51
C GLU A 145 -7.29 25.61 0.38
N LYS A 146 -7.55 26.03 1.63
CA LYS A 146 -6.50 26.31 2.62
C LYS A 146 -5.67 25.06 2.94
N GLN A 147 -6.32 23.93 3.19
CA GLN A 147 -5.66 22.65 3.47
C GLN A 147 -4.91 22.12 2.24
N ARG A 148 -5.47 22.26 1.03
CA ARG A 148 -4.79 21.87 -0.23
C ARG A 148 -3.51 22.67 -0.46
N LYS A 149 -3.49 23.97 -0.12
CA LYS A 149 -2.28 24.81 -0.19
C LYS A 149 -1.24 24.48 0.88
N ALA A 150 -1.68 24.14 2.10
CA ALA A 150 -0.78 23.70 3.17
C ALA A 150 -0.22 22.28 2.95
N GLY A 151 -0.95 21.44 2.21
CA GLY A 151 -0.60 20.06 1.93
C GLY A 151 -1.14 19.07 2.97
N ALA A 152 -0.93 17.79 2.65
CA ALA A 152 -1.33 16.66 3.48
C ALA A 152 -0.11 15.83 3.92
N ILE A 153 -0.25 15.14 5.04
CA ILE A 153 0.81 14.33 5.64
C ILE A 153 0.27 13.01 6.20
N ALA A 154 1.07 11.94 6.09
CA ALA A 154 0.76 10.68 6.74
C ALA A 154 2.04 9.98 7.23
N ALA A 155 1.91 9.18 8.29
CA ALA A 155 2.93 8.22 8.68
C ALA A 155 2.60 6.84 8.07
N SER A 156 3.36 6.41 7.08
CA SER A 156 3.17 5.09 6.44
C SER A 156 4.40 4.70 5.63
N ALA A 157 4.89 3.47 5.84
CA ALA A 157 5.95 2.86 5.05
C ALA A 157 5.41 2.03 3.85
N GLY A 158 4.13 2.19 3.48
CA GLY A 158 3.43 1.23 2.63
C GLY A 158 2.40 1.85 1.69
N ASN A 159 1.39 1.06 1.36
CA ASN A 159 0.39 1.33 0.31
C ASN A 159 -0.34 2.68 0.47
N HIS A 160 -0.54 3.16 1.70
CA HIS A 160 -1.17 4.46 1.94
C HIS A 160 -0.28 5.65 1.55
N ALA A 161 1.03 5.58 1.80
CA ALA A 161 1.97 6.61 1.37
C ALA A 161 2.05 6.70 -0.16
N LEU A 162 2.07 5.55 -0.85
CA LEU A 162 2.07 5.50 -2.32
C LEU A 162 0.79 6.10 -2.90
N ALA A 163 -0.38 5.72 -2.38
CA ALA A 163 -1.68 6.22 -2.80
C ALA A 163 -1.83 7.73 -2.58
N LEU A 164 -1.40 8.25 -1.43
CA LEU A 164 -1.40 9.70 -1.17
C LEU A 164 -0.44 10.43 -2.10
N ALA A 165 0.79 9.95 -2.27
CA ALA A 165 1.79 10.59 -3.13
C ALA A 165 1.29 10.68 -4.59
N TYR A 166 0.78 9.57 -5.13
CA TYR A 166 0.24 9.48 -6.48
C TYR A 166 -0.93 10.44 -6.73
N HIS A 167 -1.96 10.41 -5.89
CA HIS A 167 -3.12 11.30 -6.08
C HIS A 167 -2.84 12.76 -5.68
N GLY A 168 -1.94 13.01 -4.73
CA GLY A 168 -1.48 14.36 -4.41
C GLY A 168 -0.83 15.03 -5.61
N GLN A 169 0.03 14.31 -6.33
CA GLN A 169 0.62 14.75 -7.59
C GLN A 169 -0.46 15.11 -8.62
N GLN A 170 -1.43 14.22 -8.84
CA GLN A 170 -2.53 14.45 -9.79
C GLN A 170 -3.43 15.63 -9.42
N LEU A 171 -3.63 15.89 -8.12
CA LEU A 171 -4.53 16.93 -7.61
C LEU A 171 -3.81 18.25 -7.30
N GLY A 172 -2.49 18.34 -7.53
CA GLY A 172 -1.67 19.51 -7.22
C GLY A 172 -1.59 19.82 -5.72
N ILE A 173 -1.66 18.80 -4.86
CA ILE A 173 -1.63 18.93 -3.40
C ILE A 173 -0.25 18.46 -2.90
N PRO A 174 0.52 19.28 -2.18
CA PRO A 174 1.79 18.85 -1.58
C PRO A 174 1.57 17.70 -0.59
N ILE A 175 2.37 16.64 -0.70
CA ILE A 175 2.31 15.47 0.16
C ILE A 175 3.63 15.30 0.91
N THR A 176 3.57 15.17 2.24
CA THR A 176 4.67 14.70 3.07
C THR A 176 4.38 13.30 3.57
N VAL A 177 5.35 12.38 3.52
CA VAL A 177 5.19 11.04 4.10
C VAL A 177 6.32 10.75 5.07
N ILE A 178 5.94 10.39 6.30
CA ILE A 178 6.88 9.95 7.33
C ILE A 178 7.03 8.43 7.23
N MET A 179 8.28 8.00 7.05
CA MET A 179 8.65 6.59 6.94
C MET A 179 9.71 6.26 8.00
N PRO A 180 9.76 5.03 8.53
CA PRO A 180 10.83 4.61 9.42
C PRO A 180 12.16 4.61 8.67
N VAL A 181 13.27 4.72 9.39
CA VAL A 181 14.62 4.85 8.79
C VAL A 181 15.01 3.64 7.91
N PHE A 182 14.47 2.45 8.21
CA PHE A 182 14.67 1.20 7.48
C PHE A 182 13.59 0.91 6.42
N ALA A 183 12.73 1.88 6.07
CA ALA A 183 11.71 1.67 5.04
C ALA A 183 12.34 1.21 3.70
N PRO A 184 11.78 0.19 3.01
CA PRO A 184 12.36 -0.34 1.79
C PRO A 184 12.60 0.74 0.73
N LEU A 185 13.81 0.81 0.19
CA LEU A 185 14.25 1.87 -0.74
C LEU A 185 13.29 2.03 -1.93
N MET A 186 12.72 0.93 -2.45
CA MET A 186 11.73 0.98 -3.53
C MET A 186 10.47 1.78 -3.16
N LYS A 187 9.96 1.67 -1.92
CA LYS A 187 8.77 2.41 -1.46
C LYS A 187 9.10 3.89 -1.23
N VAL A 188 10.29 4.18 -0.68
CA VAL A 188 10.83 5.54 -0.51
C VAL A 188 10.98 6.24 -1.86
N SER A 189 11.69 5.62 -2.82
CA SER A 189 11.92 6.16 -4.16
C SER A 189 10.63 6.33 -4.95
N SER A 190 9.68 5.40 -4.85
CA SER A 190 8.37 5.53 -5.51
C SER A 190 7.59 6.75 -5.02
N CYS A 191 7.58 7.03 -3.71
CA CYS A 191 6.95 8.24 -3.17
C CYS A 191 7.65 9.53 -3.66
N ARG A 192 8.99 9.54 -3.70
CA ARG A 192 9.77 10.67 -4.24
C ARG A 192 9.51 10.89 -5.73
N ASN A 193 9.34 9.83 -6.53
CA ASN A 193 9.03 9.91 -7.96
C ASN A 193 7.63 10.51 -8.23
N TYR A 194 6.68 10.31 -7.31
CA TYR A 194 5.39 11.02 -7.33
C TYR A 194 5.46 12.43 -6.73
N GLY A 195 6.65 12.95 -6.40
CA GLY A 195 6.85 14.30 -5.88
C GLY A 195 6.53 14.48 -4.39
N ALA A 196 6.32 13.41 -3.62
CA ALA A 196 6.12 13.53 -2.18
C ALA A 196 7.43 13.81 -1.43
N HIS A 197 7.35 14.67 -0.42
CA HIS A 197 8.43 14.93 0.51
C HIS A 197 8.54 13.77 1.51
N VAL A 198 9.52 12.88 1.31
CA VAL A 198 9.72 11.70 2.17
C VAL A 198 10.71 12.02 3.30
N ILE A 199 10.21 12.07 4.54
CA ILE A 199 11.01 12.21 5.75
C ILE A 199 11.20 10.82 6.37
N GLN A 200 12.46 10.41 6.55
CA GLN A 200 12.82 9.12 7.15
C GLN A 200 13.16 9.32 8.63
N MET A 201 12.21 9.06 9.53
CA MET A 201 12.32 9.29 10.98
C MET A 201 11.57 8.22 11.77
N GLY A 202 12.17 7.77 12.89
CA GLY A 202 11.60 6.77 13.78
C GLY A 202 12.05 5.33 13.49
N GLN A 203 11.99 4.50 14.53
CA GLN A 203 12.35 3.07 14.52
C GLN A 203 11.13 2.13 14.44
N ASN A 204 9.92 2.68 14.37
CA ASN A 204 8.68 1.94 14.14
C ASN A 204 7.58 2.91 13.67
N ILE A 205 6.44 2.37 13.22
CA ILE A 205 5.30 3.16 12.72
C ILE A 205 4.71 4.07 13.80
N GLN A 206 4.75 3.69 15.07
CA GLN A 206 4.26 4.51 16.18
C GLN A 206 5.08 5.81 16.30
N GLN A 207 6.42 5.72 16.36
CA GLN A 207 7.31 6.90 16.35
C GLN A 207 7.15 7.74 15.07
N CYS A 208 6.90 7.11 13.91
CA CYS A 208 6.58 7.83 12.68
C CYS A 208 5.28 8.64 12.81
N LYS A 209 4.24 8.07 13.45
CA LYS A 209 2.93 8.70 13.68
C LYS A 209 3.05 9.88 14.64
N GLU A 210 3.77 9.70 15.75
CA GLU A 210 4.06 10.75 16.73
C GLU A 210 4.81 11.93 16.11
N TYR A 211 5.87 11.67 15.36
CA TYR A 211 6.60 12.70 14.60
C TYR A 211 5.71 13.36 13.55
N GLY A 212 4.90 12.57 12.83
CA GLY A 212 3.99 13.06 11.80
C GLY A 212 2.94 14.04 12.32
N PHE A 213 2.35 13.80 13.50
CA PHE A 213 1.41 14.76 14.12
C PHE A 213 2.09 16.03 14.60
N LYS A 214 3.31 15.94 15.14
CA LYS A 214 4.08 17.12 15.52
C LYS A 214 4.38 17.98 14.29
N TYR A 215 4.96 17.36 13.26
CA TYR A 215 5.30 18.02 12.00
C TYR A 215 4.06 18.61 11.32
N SER A 216 2.93 17.90 11.30
CA SER A 216 1.68 18.39 10.70
C SER A 216 1.19 19.67 11.37
N ARG A 217 1.23 19.75 12.70
CA ARG A 217 0.83 20.93 13.46
C ARG A 217 1.78 22.11 13.27
N GLU A 218 3.09 21.87 13.32
CA GLU A 218 4.12 22.90 13.11
C GLU A 218 4.04 23.55 11.71
N HIS A 219 3.64 22.79 10.70
CA HIS A 219 3.58 23.24 9.30
C HIS A 219 2.14 23.51 8.79
N GLY A 220 1.13 23.36 9.65
CA GLY A 220 -0.29 23.56 9.30
C GLY A 220 -0.87 22.56 8.29
N MET A 221 -0.22 21.41 8.11
CA MET A 221 -0.62 20.36 7.17
C MET A 221 -1.79 19.52 7.71
N THR A 222 -2.60 18.95 6.82
CA THR A 222 -3.67 18.01 7.23
C THR A 222 -3.11 16.60 7.36
N TYR A 223 -3.17 16.00 8.56
CA TYR A 223 -2.83 14.60 8.74
C TYR A 223 -3.94 13.71 8.17
N ILE A 224 -3.60 12.75 7.30
CA ILE A 224 -4.55 11.79 6.71
C ILE A 224 -4.18 10.38 7.18
N ASN A 225 -4.87 9.93 8.23
CA ASN A 225 -4.74 8.58 8.77
C ASN A 225 -5.20 7.53 7.73
N GLY A 226 -4.39 6.49 7.53
CA GLY A 226 -4.58 5.52 6.45
C GLY A 226 -5.66 4.47 6.65
N PHE A 227 -6.36 4.49 7.78
CA PHE A 227 -7.46 3.56 8.06
C PHE A 227 -8.53 4.15 8.98
N ASP A 228 -8.14 4.94 10.00
CA ASP A 228 -9.08 5.55 10.95
C ASP A 228 -9.27 7.04 10.61
N HIS A 229 -10.01 7.28 9.52
CA HIS A 229 -10.40 8.61 9.05
C HIS A 229 -11.69 8.49 8.22
N PRO A 230 -12.78 9.23 8.51
CA PRO A 230 -14.09 9.05 7.87
C PRO A 230 -14.05 9.02 6.33
N ASP A 231 -13.40 10.00 5.69
CA ASP A 231 -13.28 10.01 4.22
C ASP A 231 -12.45 8.83 3.68
N VAL A 232 -11.41 8.37 4.40
CA VAL A 232 -10.62 7.23 3.95
C VAL A 232 -11.48 5.96 3.98
N VAL A 233 -12.23 5.73 5.06
CA VAL A 233 -13.17 4.61 5.20
C VAL A 233 -14.29 4.70 4.14
N ALA A 234 -14.86 5.89 3.91
CA ALA A 234 -15.89 6.11 2.90
C ALA A 234 -15.40 5.79 1.49
N GLY A 235 -14.17 6.21 1.15
CA GLY A 235 -13.50 5.85 -0.10
C GLY A 235 -13.28 4.35 -0.23
N GLN A 236 -12.82 3.65 0.82
CA GLN A 236 -12.68 2.18 0.75
C GLN A 236 -14.04 1.48 0.57
N GLY A 237 -15.11 2.03 1.15
CA GLY A 237 -16.47 1.48 1.01
C GLY A 237 -17.01 1.43 -0.42
N THR A 238 -16.45 2.22 -1.34
CA THR A 238 -16.82 2.18 -2.77
C THR A 238 -16.59 0.81 -3.42
N ILE A 239 -15.65 0.01 -2.89
CA ILE A 239 -15.40 -1.37 -3.29
C ILE A 239 -16.64 -2.24 -3.05
N GLY A 240 -17.36 -2.02 -1.94
CA GLY A 240 -18.57 -2.76 -1.62
C GLY A 240 -19.72 -2.47 -2.59
N LEU A 241 -19.81 -1.24 -3.10
CA LEU A 241 -20.76 -0.88 -4.17
C LEU A 241 -20.41 -1.62 -5.47
N GLU A 242 -19.14 -1.57 -5.88
CA GLU A 242 -18.68 -2.23 -7.11
C GLU A 242 -18.81 -3.76 -7.05
N ILE A 243 -18.60 -4.40 -5.88
CA ILE A 243 -18.82 -5.84 -5.71
C ILE A 243 -20.30 -6.20 -5.95
N LEU A 244 -21.23 -5.44 -5.37
CA LEU A 244 -22.67 -5.70 -5.51
C LEU A 244 -23.20 -5.39 -6.91
N ASP A 245 -22.59 -4.45 -7.63
CA ASP A 245 -22.88 -4.13 -9.03
C ASP A 245 -22.33 -5.21 -9.99
N GLN A 246 -21.08 -5.65 -9.77
CA GLN A 246 -20.39 -6.59 -10.66
C GLN A 246 -20.78 -8.07 -10.43
N VAL A 247 -21.38 -8.42 -9.29
CA VAL A 247 -21.75 -9.80 -8.94
C VAL A 247 -23.23 -9.90 -8.56
N SER A 248 -24.05 -10.41 -9.49
CA SER A 248 -25.51 -10.45 -9.36
C SER A 248 -26.06 -11.21 -8.13
N LYS A 249 -25.32 -12.22 -7.65
CA LYS A 249 -25.66 -13.00 -6.45
C LYS A 249 -24.41 -13.14 -5.59
N VAL A 250 -24.30 -12.26 -4.60
CA VAL A 250 -23.32 -12.37 -3.52
C VAL A 250 -24.03 -13.00 -2.32
N ASP A 251 -23.40 -13.99 -1.70
CA ASP A 251 -23.80 -14.55 -0.40
C ASP A 251 -22.88 -14.07 0.73
N ALA A 252 -21.58 -13.92 0.44
CA ALA A 252 -20.56 -13.44 1.38
C ALA A 252 -19.48 -12.60 0.68
N VAL A 253 -18.93 -11.62 1.42
CA VAL A 253 -17.75 -10.82 1.03
C VAL A 253 -16.66 -11.04 2.07
N ILE A 254 -15.52 -11.58 1.65
CA ILE A 254 -14.34 -11.79 2.49
C ILE A 254 -13.42 -10.57 2.33
N VAL A 255 -13.00 -9.97 3.45
CA VAL A 255 -12.26 -8.69 3.47
C VAL A 255 -11.03 -8.80 4.38
N PRO A 256 -9.81 -8.49 3.90
CA PRO A 256 -8.63 -8.47 4.76
C PRO A 256 -8.70 -7.31 5.76
N VAL A 257 -8.24 -7.55 6.98
CA VAL A 257 -8.32 -6.64 8.11
C VAL A 257 -6.92 -6.39 8.68
N GLY A 258 -6.59 -5.10 8.81
CA GLY A 258 -5.54 -4.59 9.68
C GLY A 258 -6.19 -3.56 10.61
N GLY A 259 -5.90 -2.28 10.44
CA GLY A 259 -6.59 -1.19 11.17
C GLY A 259 -8.08 -0.95 10.83
N GLY A 260 -8.85 -1.98 10.45
CA GLY A 260 -10.32 -1.93 10.30
C GLY A 260 -10.91 -1.13 9.12
N GLY A 261 -10.26 -0.08 8.62
CA GLY A 261 -10.87 0.88 7.70
C GLY A 261 -11.42 0.32 6.37
N LEU A 262 -10.82 -0.75 5.82
CA LEU A 262 -11.36 -1.41 4.62
C LEU A 262 -12.66 -2.17 4.94
N VAL A 263 -12.65 -3.03 5.97
CA VAL A 263 -13.82 -3.83 6.34
C VAL A 263 -14.95 -2.95 6.86
N ALA A 264 -14.66 -1.86 7.58
CA ALA A 264 -15.67 -0.90 8.01
C ALA A 264 -16.41 -0.24 6.82
N GLY A 265 -15.67 0.24 5.82
CA GLY A 265 -16.24 0.82 4.60
C GLY A 265 -17.07 -0.19 3.79
N VAL A 266 -16.49 -1.36 3.51
CA VAL A 266 -17.16 -2.42 2.75
C VAL A 266 -18.39 -2.93 3.48
N ALA A 267 -18.31 -3.16 4.81
CA ALA A 267 -19.44 -3.58 5.62
C ALA A 267 -20.57 -2.55 5.60
N LYS A 268 -20.28 -1.25 5.76
CA LYS A 268 -21.30 -0.19 5.69
C LYS A 268 -21.98 -0.15 4.33
N ALA A 269 -21.23 -0.25 3.22
CA ALA A 269 -21.79 -0.30 1.88
C ALA A 269 -22.69 -1.54 1.68
N VAL A 270 -22.13 -2.73 1.93
CA VAL A 270 -22.80 -4.01 1.67
C VAL A 270 -24.02 -4.17 2.57
N LYS A 271 -23.90 -3.97 3.89
CA LYS A 271 -25.02 -4.16 4.82
C LYS A 271 -26.14 -3.14 4.68
N THR A 272 -25.90 -1.97 4.09
CA THR A 272 -26.97 -1.00 3.79
C THR A 272 -27.81 -1.44 2.59
N LEU A 273 -27.18 -1.97 1.54
CA LEU A 273 -27.87 -2.39 0.30
C LEU A 273 -28.39 -3.83 0.34
N ARG A 274 -27.67 -4.71 1.03
CA ARG A 274 -27.86 -6.16 1.08
C ARG A 274 -27.55 -6.66 2.50
N PRO A 275 -28.44 -6.42 3.48
CA PRO A 275 -28.21 -6.79 4.88
C PRO A 275 -28.07 -8.30 5.10
N ASP A 276 -28.59 -9.11 4.17
CA ASP A 276 -28.50 -10.56 4.09
C ASP A 276 -27.08 -11.07 3.78
N VAL A 277 -26.30 -10.32 3.00
CA VAL A 277 -24.94 -10.72 2.59
C VAL A 277 -23.98 -10.72 3.77
N LEU A 278 -23.27 -11.82 4.00
CA LEU A 278 -22.25 -11.92 5.03
C LEU A 278 -21.04 -11.03 4.69
N VAL A 279 -20.43 -10.40 5.70
CA VAL A 279 -19.16 -9.69 5.55
C VAL A 279 -18.20 -10.25 6.58
N ILE A 280 -17.13 -10.89 6.09
CA ILE A 280 -16.22 -11.70 6.89
C ILE A 280 -14.84 -11.01 6.88
N GLY A 281 -14.44 -10.48 8.03
CA GLY A 281 -13.09 -9.98 8.24
C GLY A 281 -12.09 -11.12 8.41
N VAL A 282 -10.92 -11.01 7.79
CA VAL A 282 -9.80 -11.96 7.95
C VAL A 282 -8.53 -11.18 8.27
N GLU A 283 -7.87 -11.51 9.37
CA GLU A 283 -6.57 -10.96 9.76
C GLU A 283 -5.52 -12.07 9.94
N ALA A 284 -4.25 -11.69 10.12
CA ALA A 284 -3.18 -12.64 10.35
C ALA A 284 -3.18 -13.14 11.81
N GLU A 285 -3.01 -14.44 12.00
CA GLU A 285 -2.92 -15.07 13.34
C GLU A 285 -1.77 -14.50 14.19
N THR A 286 -0.68 -14.06 13.55
CA THR A 286 0.47 -13.40 14.20
C THR A 286 0.23 -11.93 14.58
N CYS A 287 -0.89 -11.33 14.17
CA CYS A 287 -1.26 -9.97 14.57
C CYS A 287 -2.79 -9.82 14.68
N PRO A 288 -3.45 -10.51 15.64
CA PRO A 288 -4.90 -10.63 15.72
C PRO A 288 -5.53 -9.41 16.44
N SER A 289 -5.17 -8.21 15.97
CA SER A 289 -5.51 -6.94 16.59
C SER A 289 -7.02 -6.65 16.62
N PHE A 290 -7.74 -7.05 15.57
CA PHE A 290 -9.15 -6.75 15.39
C PHE A 290 -10.04 -7.72 16.17
N ILE A 291 -9.74 -9.03 16.15
CA ILE A 291 -10.43 -10.04 16.97
C ILE A 291 -10.20 -9.75 18.46
N ASN A 292 -8.96 -9.43 18.87
CA ASN A 292 -8.69 -9.05 20.26
C ASN A 292 -9.53 -7.84 20.70
N ALA A 293 -9.63 -6.80 19.87
CA ALA A 293 -10.47 -5.63 20.16
C ALA A 293 -11.97 -5.99 20.22
N MET A 294 -12.47 -6.79 19.28
CA MET A 294 -13.88 -7.25 19.23
C MET A 294 -14.26 -8.10 20.46
N GLU A 295 -13.34 -8.95 20.91
CA GLU A 295 -13.51 -9.80 22.10
C GLU A 295 -13.18 -9.08 23.41
N LYS A 296 -12.80 -7.79 23.35
CA LYS A 296 -12.37 -6.96 24.50
C LYS A 296 -11.16 -7.53 25.25
N LYS A 297 -10.31 -8.29 24.56
CA LYS A 297 -9.03 -8.80 25.07
C LYS A 297 -7.98 -7.71 25.03
N ASN A 298 -7.43 -7.36 26.20
CA ASN A 298 -6.30 -6.44 26.31
C ASN A 298 -4.97 -7.23 26.27
N LEU A 299 -4.68 -7.83 25.11
CA LEU A 299 -3.44 -8.59 24.88
C LEU A 299 -2.39 -7.69 24.22
N PRO A 300 -1.11 -7.78 24.63
CA PRO A 300 -0.03 -7.13 23.89
C PRO A 300 0.05 -7.71 22.48
N LEU A 301 0.25 -6.83 21.49
CA LEU A 301 0.54 -7.21 20.12
C LEU A 301 2.05 -7.12 19.92
N ASP A 302 2.72 -8.27 19.92
CA ASP A 302 4.08 -8.41 19.39
C ASP A 302 3.97 -8.91 17.94
N PRO A 303 3.96 -8.02 16.94
CA PRO A 303 3.80 -8.42 15.55
C PRO A 303 5.05 -9.15 15.05
N GLU A 304 4.93 -10.46 14.85
CA GLU A 304 5.94 -11.24 14.14
C GLU A 304 5.88 -10.96 12.62
N SER A 305 7.00 -11.22 11.93
CA SER A 305 7.09 -11.09 10.47
C SER A 305 6.04 -11.97 9.77
N SER A 306 5.31 -11.39 8.82
CA SER A 306 4.18 -12.03 8.14
C SER A 306 4.29 -11.84 6.63
N LEU A 307 3.52 -12.62 5.87
CA LEU A 307 3.30 -12.35 4.44
C LEU A 307 2.31 -11.18 4.21
N ALA A 308 1.72 -10.63 5.27
CA ALA A 308 0.77 -9.53 5.26
C ALA A 308 1.41 -8.20 5.76
N ASP A 309 2.25 -7.60 4.90
CA ASP A 309 2.94 -6.30 5.11
C ASP A 309 2.27 -5.10 4.38
#